data_AF-A0A2E4QYF3-F1
#
_entry.id   AF-A0A2E4QYF3-F1
#
_cell.length_a   1.000
_cell.length_b   1.000
_cell.length_c   1.000
_cell.angle_alpha   90.00
_cell.angle_beta   90.00
_cell.angle_gamma   90.00
#
_symmetry.space_group_name_H-M   'P 1'
#
loop_
_entity.id
_entity.type
_entity.pdbx_description
1 polymer ?
#
loop_
_entity_poly.entity_id
_entity_poly.type
_entity_poly.pdbx_seq_one_letter_code
_entity_poly.pdbx_strand_id
1 'polypeptide(L)'
;MKLVFCVNRELGLHRELTDYLAQAPGGVGDMTDLGGENWTALEREIDNDAATELAEDVHMRFKDTPVEWSMVANDSRKKKLLISDMDSTVIGQECIDELADFAGKKAEVSEITERAMRGELDFDGALTTRVKMLAGLSTDVLQACFDERIHLNPGARTLVRTMASNGARCLLVSGGFTFFTSRVAAAAGFHADSANTLIIADDKLTGEVQKPILGRQAKLDALNTACADIGCTVQDAIAMGDGANDLAMIEAAGLGIAYRAKPVVSEKADAAIKGASLEPALFFQGYRETQFVRD
;
A
#
# COMPACT_ATOMS: atom_id res chain seq x y z
N MET A 1 -13.16 -16.33 -12.31
CA MET A 1 -12.46 -15.46 -11.32
C MET A 1 -12.34 -16.20 -10.00
N LYS A 2 -11.52 -15.76 -9.05
CA LYS A 2 -11.48 -16.28 -7.68
C LYS A 2 -11.97 -15.22 -6.70
N LEU A 3 -12.94 -15.58 -5.88
CA LEU A 3 -13.31 -14.80 -4.70
C LEU A 3 -12.39 -15.21 -3.55
N VAL A 4 -11.67 -14.24 -2.98
CA VAL A 4 -10.77 -14.44 -1.84
C VAL A 4 -11.31 -13.63 -0.66
N PHE A 5 -11.41 -14.28 0.49
CA PHE A 5 -11.66 -13.65 1.79
C PHE A 5 -10.44 -13.79 2.68
N CYS A 6 -10.15 -12.79 3.51
CA CYS A 6 -9.27 -12.97 4.64
C CYS A 6 -9.64 -12.08 5.83
N VAL A 7 -9.40 -12.59 7.02
CA VAL A 7 -9.64 -11.90 8.29
C VAL A 7 -8.78 -12.51 9.39
N ASN A 8 -8.43 -11.70 10.39
CA ASN A 8 -7.69 -12.18 11.55
C ASN A 8 -8.50 -13.30 12.23
N ARG A 9 -7.83 -14.44 12.51
CA ARG A 9 -8.46 -15.65 13.03
C ARG A 9 -9.08 -15.44 14.42
N GLU A 10 -8.54 -14.54 15.22
CA GLU A 10 -9.06 -14.20 16.57
C GLU A 10 -10.48 -13.63 16.54
N LEU A 11 -10.92 -13.09 15.40
CA LEU A 11 -12.27 -12.55 15.23
C LEU A 11 -13.35 -13.64 15.08
N GLY A 12 -12.97 -14.92 14.97
CA GLY A 12 -13.90 -16.05 15.04
C GLY A 12 -14.84 -16.20 13.84
N LEU A 13 -14.56 -15.53 12.71
CA LEU A 13 -15.43 -15.51 11.52
C LEU A 13 -15.23 -16.70 10.56
N HIS A 14 -14.38 -17.67 10.92
CA HIS A 14 -14.03 -18.80 10.03
C HIS A 14 -15.24 -19.56 9.51
N ARG A 15 -16.17 -19.91 10.40
CA ARG A 15 -17.37 -20.67 10.04
C ARG A 15 -18.29 -19.86 9.14
N GLU A 16 -18.50 -18.58 9.45
CA GLU A 16 -19.36 -17.71 8.64
C GLU A 16 -18.83 -17.58 7.21
N LEU A 17 -17.52 -17.34 7.04
CA LEU A 17 -16.90 -17.22 5.74
C LEU A 17 -16.92 -18.54 4.97
N THR A 18 -16.71 -19.67 5.65
CA THR A 18 -16.83 -21.01 5.06
C THR A 18 -18.24 -21.27 4.56
N ASP A 19 -19.25 -21.02 5.40
CA ASP A 19 -20.65 -21.27 5.08
C ASP A 19 -21.10 -20.37 3.91
N TYR A 20 -20.66 -19.11 3.88
CA TYR A 20 -20.94 -18.18 2.77
C TYR A 20 -20.28 -18.66 1.47
N LEU A 21 -18.98 -18.93 1.48
CA LEU A 21 -18.24 -19.27 0.27
C LEU A 21 -18.66 -20.63 -0.32
N ALA A 22 -19.11 -21.57 0.52
CA ALA A 22 -19.72 -22.83 0.09
C ALA A 22 -21.04 -22.63 -0.67
N GLN A 23 -21.81 -21.59 -0.32
CA GLN A 23 -23.11 -21.26 -0.91
C GLN A 23 -23.04 -20.15 -1.99
N ALA A 24 -21.85 -19.60 -2.24
CA ALA A 24 -21.65 -18.53 -3.21
C ALA A 24 -22.18 -18.92 -4.61
N PRO A 25 -23.10 -18.13 -5.19
CA PRO A 25 -23.56 -18.29 -6.57
C PRO A 25 -22.40 -18.37 -7.56
N GLY A 26 -22.51 -19.27 -8.54
CA GLY A 26 -21.46 -19.49 -9.54
C GLY A 26 -20.18 -20.15 -9.01
N GLY A 27 -20.15 -20.64 -7.76
CA GLY A 27 -18.99 -21.33 -7.22
C GLY A 27 -18.64 -22.62 -7.98
N VAL A 28 -17.42 -22.69 -8.49
CA VAL A 28 -16.87 -23.83 -9.23
C VAL A 28 -15.86 -24.57 -8.37
N GLY A 29 -15.94 -25.89 -8.36
CA GLY A 29 -15.01 -26.75 -7.63
C GLY A 29 -15.00 -26.52 -6.12
N ASP A 30 -13.93 -27.00 -5.49
CA ASP A 30 -13.73 -26.97 -4.06
C ASP A 30 -13.14 -25.63 -3.58
N MET A 31 -13.54 -25.25 -2.36
CA MET A 31 -12.91 -24.15 -1.65
C MET A 31 -11.49 -24.52 -1.23
N THR A 32 -10.58 -23.54 -1.28
CA THR A 32 -9.21 -23.68 -0.81
C THR A 32 -8.97 -22.80 0.41
N ASP A 33 -8.45 -23.39 1.49
CA ASP A 33 -7.97 -22.64 2.66
C ASP A 33 -6.52 -22.19 2.41
N LEU A 34 -6.30 -20.88 2.39
CA LEU A 34 -5.00 -20.22 2.32
C LEU A 34 -4.49 -19.79 3.70
N GLY A 35 -5.37 -19.79 4.71
CA GLY A 35 -5.07 -19.33 6.05
C GLY A 35 -4.15 -20.27 6.83
N GLY A 36 -4.06 -20.01 8.12
CA GLY A 36 -3.12 -20.64 9.02
C GLY A 36 -3.36 -20.18 10.45
N GLU A 37 -2.30 -20.08 11.24
CA GLU A 37 -2.40 -19.77 12.67
C GLU A 37 -3.07 -18.41 12.94
N ASN A 38 -2.69 -17.37 12.19
CA ASN A 38 -3.14 -16.01 12.47
C ASN A 38 -4.31 -15.56 11.59
N TRP A 39 -4.53 -16.23 10.45
CA TRP A 39 -5.54 -15.82 9.49
C TRP A 39 -6.54 -16.93 9.19
N THR A 40 -7.81 -16.53 9.09
CA THR A 40 -8.74 -17.22 8.20
C THR A 40 -8.60 -16.59 6.83
N ALA A 41 -8.19 -17.36 5.83
CA ALA A 41 -8.18 -16.90 4.44
C ALA A 41 -8.70 -18.02 3.53
N LEU A 42 -9.78 -17.77 2.81
CA LEU A 42 -10.49 -18.76 2.02
C LEU A 42 -10.64 -18.25 0.59
N GLU A 43 -10.49 -19.12 -0.39
CA GLU A 43 -10.77 -18.79 -1.78
C GLU A 43 -11.60 -19.86 -2.48
N ARG A 44 -12.39 -19.42 -3.47
CA ARG A 44 -13.11 -20.32 -4.37
C ARG A 44 -13.17 -19.72 -5.76
N GLU A 45 -13.10 -20.58 -6.76
CA GLU A 45 -13.36 -20.18 -8.14
C GLU A 45 -14.84 -19.85 -8.32
N ILE A 46 -15.12 -18.77 -9.03
CA ILE A 46 -16.45 -18.25 -9.36
C ILE A 46 -16.53 -18.11 -10.87
N ASP A 47 -17.62 -18.65 -11.45
CA ASP A 47 -17.97 -18.46 -12.85
C ASP A 47 -17.99 -16.96 -13.19
N ASN A 48 -17.42 -16.60 -14.33
CA ASN A 48 -17.32 -15.21 -14.76
C ASN A 48 -18.70 -14.57 -14.94
N ASP A 49 -19.71 -15.35 -15.34
CA ASP A 49 -21.08 -14.85 -15.54
C ASP A 49 -21.75 -14.44 -14.20
N ALA A 50 -21.31 -15.02 -13.08
CA ALA A 50 -21.81 -14.72 -11.74
C ALA A 50 -20.92 -13.74 -10.96
N ALA A 51 -19.68 -13.50 -11.41
CA ALA A 51 -18.67 -12.79 -10.62
C ALA A 51 -19.05 -11.35 -10.28
N THR A 52 -19.68 -10.62 -11.21
CA THR A 52 -20.06 -9.21 -10.99
C THR A 52 -21.17 -9.08 -9.95
N GLU A 53 -22.26 -9.82 -10.09
CA GLU A 53 -23.38 -9.80 -9.13
C GLU A 53 -22.92 -10.28 -7.75
N LEU A 54 -22.08 -11.32 -7.71
CA LEU A 54 -21.51 -11.79 -6.45
C LEU A 54 -20.62 -10.73 -5.78
N ALA A 55 -19.81 -9.99 -6.54
CA ALA A 55 -18.97 -8.94 -5.96
C ALA A 55 -19.81 -7.83 -5.30
N GLU A 56 -20.97 -7.49 -5.86
CA GLU A 56 -21.91 -6.53 -5.25
C GLU A 56 -22.52 -7.06 -3.95
N ASP A 57 -22.96 -8.34 -3.92
CA ASP A 57 -23.47 -8.98 -2.71
C ASP A 57 -22.41 -9.05 -1.61
N VAL A 58 -21.20 -9.48 -1.95
CA VAL A 58 -20.04 -9.53 -1.05
C VAL A 58 -19.75 -8.13 -0.49
N HIS A 59 -19.71 -7.11 -1.36
CA HIS A 59 -19.51 -5.74 -0.93
C HIS A 59 -20.58 -5.32 0.09
N MET A 60 -21.85 -5.49 -0.23
CA MET A 60 -22.96 -5.07 0.64
C MET A 60 -22.97 -5.80 1.99
N ARG A 61 -22.59 -7.08 2.00
CA ARG A 61 -22.54 -7.90 3.20
C ARG A 61 -21.35 -7.59 4.11
N PHE A 62 -20.17 -7.36 3.52
CA PHE A 62 -18.91 -7.28 4.27
C PHE A 62 -18.30 -5.87 4.36
N LYS A 63 -18.88 -4.85 3.72
CA LYS A 63 -18.35 -3.47 3.74
C LYS A 63 -18.10 -2.92 5.16
N ASP A 64 -19.00 -3.20 6.10
CA ASP A 64 -18.94 -2.72 7.50
C ASP A 64 -18.35 -3.77 8.46
N THR A 65 -17.65 -4.77 7.92
CA THR A 65 -17.00 -5.84 8.67
C THR A 65 -15.48 -5.74 8.55
N PRO A 66 -14.72 -6.39 9.47
CA PRO A 66 -13.26 -6.49 9.38
C PRO A 66 -12.78 -7.50 8.32
N VAL A 67 -13.68 -8.09 7.53
CA VAL A 67 -13.33 -9.02 6.46
C VAL A 67 -12.81 -8.24 5.26
N GLU A 68 -11.59 -8.58 4.84
CA GLU A 68 -11.02 -8.11 3.58
C GLU A 68 -11.35 -9.12 2.49
N TRP A 69 -11.62 -8.63 1.29
CA TRP A 69 -11.97 -9.48 0.16
C TRP A 69 -11.56 -8.85 -1.17
N SER A 70 -11.43 -9.69 -2.20
CA SER A 70 -11.27 -9.25 -3.58
C SER A 70 -11.71 -10.35 -4.55
N MET A 71 -12.18 -9.93 -5.72
CA MET A 71 -12.39 -10.80 -6.88
C MET A 71 -11.15 -10.71 -7.78
N VAL A 72 -10.35 -11.77 -7.83
CA VAL A 72 -9.05 -11.79 -8.52
C VAL A 72 -9.03 -12.78 -9.68
N ALA A 73 -8.05 -12.66 -10.57
CA ALA A 73 -7.87 -13.61 -11.68
C ALA A 73 -7.59 -15.04 -11.18
N ASN A 74 -7.95 -16.07 -11.96
CA ASN A 74 -7.70 -17.47 -11.55
C ASN A 74 -6.20 -17.80 -11.52
N ASP A 75 -5.47 -17.38 -12.55
CA ASP A 75 -4.07 -17.72 -12.81
C ASP A 75 -3.16 -16.50 -12.69
N SER A 76 -1.84 -16.74 -12.67
CA SER A 76 -0.79 -15.69 -12.70
C SER A 76 -0.96 -14.60 -11.63
N ARG A 77 -1.46 -15.00 -10.45
CA ARG A 77 -1.75 -14.07 -9.34
C ARG A 77 -0.52 -13.61 -8.57
N LYS A 78 0.51 -14.44 -8.43
CA LYS A 78 1.77 -14.06 -7.78
C LYS A 78 2.51 -13.06 -8.66
N LYS A 79 2.48 -11.79 -8.25
CA LYS A 79 3.05 -10.69 -9.02
C LYS A 79 4.57 -10.69 -8.93
N LYS A 80 5.22 -10.27 -10.02
CA LYS A 80 6.68 -10.20 -10.18
C LYS A 80 7.27 -8.87 -9.69
N LEU A 81 6.42 -7.86 -9.49
CA LEU A 81 6.82 -6.55 -9.03
C LEU A 81 5.85 -6.05 -7.96
N LEU A 82 6.37 -5.59 -6.83
CA LEU A 82 5.66 -4.76 -5.86
C LEU A 82 6.14 -3.32 -5.99
N ILE A 83 5.21 -2.39 -6.20
CA ILE A 83 5.43 -0.96 -6.01
C ILE A 83 4.49 -0.46 -4.92
N SER A 84 4.98 0.33 -3.98
CA SER A 84 4.16 0.84 -2.88
C SER A 84 4.47 2.28 -2.55
N ASP A 85 3.46 3.04 -2.11
CA ASP A 85 3.70 4.25 -1.34
C ASP A 85 4.34 3.92 0.02
N MET A 86 4.97 4.94 0.61
CA MET A 86 5.55 4.90 1.95
C MET A 86 4.56 5.43 3.00
N ASP A 87 4.32 6.74 2.98
CA ASP A 87 3.47 7.43 3.96
C ASP A 87 2.05 6.87 3.91
N SER A 88 1.42 6.76 5.08
CA SER A 88 0.07 6.17 5.26
C SER A 88 -0.17 4.77 4.67
N THR A 89 0.88 4.08 4.18
CA THR A 89 0.82 2.76 3.55
C THR A 89 1.81 1.79 4.20
N VAL A 90 3.10 1.86 3.87
CA VAL A 90 4.13 1.00 4.47
C VAL A 90 4.44 1.43 5.91
N ILE A 91 4.28 2.72 6.20
CA ILE A 91 4.28 3.28 7.55
C ILE A 91 2.92 3.93 7.85
N GLY A 92 2.59 4.10 9.13
CA GLY A 92 1.31 4.70 9.52
C GLY A 92 1.32 6.23 9.57
N GLN A 93 2.49 6.85 9.46
CA GLN A 93 2.71 8.28 9.64
C GLN A 93 2.82 9.01 8.28
N GLU A 94 2.61 10.32 8.33
CA GLU A 94 3.01 11.27 7.29
C GLU A 94 4.35 11.91 7.71
N CYS A 95 5.47 11.54 7.07
CA CYS A 95 6.80 11.98 7.53
C CYS A 95 6.95 13.50 7.63
N ILE A 96 6.32 14.24 6.73
CA ILE A 96 6.39 15.71 6.71
C ILE A 96 5.64 16.35 7.89
N ASP A 97 4.52 15.75 8.31
CA ASP A 97 3.72 16.21 9.44
C ASP A 97 4.46 15.91 10.76
N GLU A 98 5.12 14.75 10.87
CA GLU A 98 5.95 14.41 12.02
C GLU A 98 7.17 15.34 12.13
N LEU A 99 7.82 15.69 11.01
CA LEU A 99 8.88 16.71 11.01
C LEU A 99 8.38 18.10 11.41
N ALA A 100 7.18 18.47 10.97
CA ALA A 100 6.59 19.76 11.30
C ALA A 100 6.30 19.90 12.80
N ASP A 101 6.07 18.79 13.51
CA ASP A 101 5.91 18.78 14.97
C ASP A 101 7.16 19.30 15.70
N PHE A 102 8.35 18.89 15.26
CA PHE A 102 9.62 19.40 15.80
C PHE A 102 9.83 20.90 15.55
N ALA A 103 9.13 21.47 14.56
CA ALA A 103 9.08 22.90 14.31
C ALA A 103 7.92 23.62 15.01
N GLY A 104 7.05 22.91 15.74
CA GLY A 104 5.83 23.45 16.34
C GLY A 104 4.75 23.82 15.32
N LYS A 105 4.79 23.24 14.12
CA LYS A 105 3.94 23.59 12.97
C LYS A 105 3.08 22.44 12.44
N LYS A 106 2.93 21.35 13.21
CA LYS A 106 2.20 20.14 12.79
C LYS A 106 0.81 20.46 12.26
N ALA A 107 0.01 21.23 13.01
CA ALA A 107 -1.37 21.56 12.64
C ALA A 107 -1.47 22.26 11.27
N GLU A 108 -0.61 23.26 11.01
CA GLU A 108 -0.61 24.01 9.76
C GLU A 108 -0.19 23.13 8.57
N VAL A 109 0.81 22.27 8.77
CA VAL A 109 1.31 21.35 7.72
C VAL A 109 0.28 20.26 7.42
N SER A 110 -0.33 19.66 8.44
CA SER A 110 -1.36 18.64 8.28
C SER A 110 -2.58 19.16 7.52
N GLU A 111 -3.02 20.40 7.77
CA GLU A 111 -4.14 21.01 7.01
C GLU A 111 -3.82 21.09 5.51
N ILE A 112 -2.58 21.48 5.16
CA ILE A 112 -2.13 21.52 3.75
C ILE A 112 -2.04 20.11 3.17
N THR A 113 -1.53 19.14 3.94
CA THR A 113 -1.43 17.73 3.54
C THR A 113 -2.81 17.15 3.20
N GLU A 114 -3.79 17.31 4.08
CA GLU A 114 -5.15 16.81 3.87
C GLU A 114 -5.81 17.39 2.61
N ARG A 115 -5.67 18.71 2.40
CA ARG A 115 -6.23 19.39 1.22
C ARG A 115 -5.57 18.92 -0.08
N ALA A 116 -4.25 18.71 -0.06
CA ALA A 116 -3.53 18.14 -1.20
C ALA A 116 -3.97 16.71 -1.51
N MET A 117 -4.13 15.86 -0.49
CA MET A 117 -4.60 14.46 -0.66
C MET A 117 -6.05 14.39 -1.17
N ARG A 118 -6.90 15.37 -0.84
CA ARG A 118 -8.26 15.52 -1.42
C ARG A 118 -8.26 16.07 -2.85
N GLY A 119 -7.10 16.47 -3.39
CA GLY A 119 -6.97 17.06 -4.72
C GLY A 119 -7.38 18.53 -4.81
N GLU A 120 -7.54 19.23 -3.67
CA GLU A 120 -7.87 20.67 -3.64
C GLU A 120 -6.67 21.58 -3.93
N LEU A 121 -5.45 21.06 -3.72
CA LEU A 121 -4.19 21.76 -3.95
C LEU A 121 -3.32 20.97 -4.92
N ASP A 122 -2.58 21.68 -5.77
CA ASP A 122 -1.52 21.09 -6.57
C ASP A 122 -0.44 20.48 -5.66
N PHE A 123 0.01 19.27 -6.01
CA PHE A 123 0.94 18.50 -5.17
C PHE A 123 2.28 19.21 -5.01
N ASP A 124 2.87 19.71 -6.09
CA ASP A 124 4.17 20.38 -6.08
C ASP A 124 4.12 21.68 -5.26
N GLY A 125 3.06 22.48 -5.46
CA GLY A 125 2.82 23.69 -4.69
C GLY A 125 2.60 23.43 -3.21
N ALA A 126 1.79 22.41 -2.87
CA ALA A 126 1.53 22.01 -1.49
C ALA A 126 2.79 21.46 -0.81
N LEU A 127 3.57 20.62 -1.49
CA LEU A 127 4.84 20.11 -0.97
C LEU A 127 5.85 21.25 -0.74
N THR A 128 6.02 22.13 -1.73
CA THR A 128 6.94 23.28 -1.61
C THR A 128 6.57 24.17 -0.43
N THR A 129 5.26 24.40 -0.21
CA THR A 129 4.77 25.21 0.91
C THR A 129 5.10 24.55 2.24
N ARG A 130 4.79 23.26 2.39
CA ARG A 130 5.07 22.52 3.63
C ARG A 130 6.57 22.41 3.92
N VAL A 131 7.39 22.14 2.90
CA VAL A 131 8.86 22.05 3.07
C VAL A 131 9.47 23.38 3.52
N LYS A 132 8.99 24.52 3.01
CA LYS A 132 9.43 25.86 3.47
C LYS A 132 9.21 26.06 4.97
N MET A 133 8.18 25.45 5.53
CA MET A 133 7.86 25.59 6.96
C MET A 133 8.88 24.88 7.86
N LEU A 134 9.65 23.95 7.30
CA LEU A 134 10.70 23.17 7.97
C LEU A 134 12.08 23.85 7.95
N ALA A 135 12.21 25.02 7.31
CA ALA A 135 13.48 25.73 7.20
C ALA A 135 14.10 26.00 8.57
N GLY A 136 15.41 25.71 8.70
CA GLY A 136 16.19 25.89 9.91
C GLY A 136 16.21 24.70 10.87
N LEU A 137 15.39 23.66 10.65
CA LEU A 137 15.51 22.40 11.40
C LEU A 137 16.87 21.75 11.13
N SER A 138 17.51 21.24 12.19
CA SER A 138 18.77 20.50 12.07
C SER A 138 18.56 19.13 11.43
N THR A 139 19.56 18.62 10.73
CA THR A 139 19.59 17.24 10.21
C THR A 139 19.44 16.19 11.31
N ASP A 140 19.87 16.48 12.55
CA ASP A 140 19.65 15.60 13.70
C ASP A 140 18.16 15.35 13.99
N VAL A 141 17.30 16.34 13.67
CA VAL A 141 15.84 16.21 13.80
C VAL A 141 15.29 15.18 12.83
N LEU A 142 15.88 15.02 11.63
CA LEU A 142 15.45 13.97 10.70
C LEU A 142 15.66 12.59 11.31
N GLN A 143 16.83 12.37 11.93
CA GLN A 143 17.16 11.10 12.57
C GLN A 143 16.31 10.87 13.81
N ALA A 144 16.13 11.87 14.68
CA ALA A 144 15.25 11.78 15.83
C ALA A 144 13.79 11.47 15.43
N CYS A 145 13.27 12.14 14.40
CA CYS A 145 11.94 11.86 13.87
C CYS A 145 11.81 10.40 13.40
N PHE A 146 12.80 9.90 12.64
CA PHE A 146 12.80 8.51 12.20
C PHE A 146 12.80 7.53 13.39
N ASP A 147 13.71 7.72 14.35
CA ASP A 147 13.89 6.79 15.47
C ASP A 147 12.69 6.80 16.44
N GLU A 148 12.07 7.96 16.66
CA GLU A 148 11.00 8.14 17.65
C GLU A 148 9.59 7.92 17.09
N ARG A 149 9.36 8.18 15.80
CA ARG A 149 8.00 8.30 15.24
C ARG A 149 7.70 7.32 14.11
N ILE A 150 8.69 6.87 13.37
CA ILE A 150 8.47 6.14 12.11
C ILE A 150 8.49 4.65 12.37
N HIS A 151 7.35 4.01 12.15
CA HIS A 151 7.18 2.58 12.34
C HIS A 151 6.47 1.95 11.15
N LEU A 152 6.94 0.76 10.77
CA LEU A 152 6.28 -0.05 9.75
C LEU A 152 4.87 -0.41 10.21
N ASN A 153 3.90 -0.28 9.31
CA ASN A 153 2.59 -0.86 9.52
C ASN A 153 2.70 -2.39 9.65
N PRO A 154 1.83 -3.03 10.46
CA PRO A 154 1.80 -4.47 10.57
C PRO A 154 1.78 -5.16 9.20
N GLY A 155 2.55 -6.24 9.06
CA GLY A 155 2.61 -6.99 7.81
C GLY A 155 3.44 -6.36 6.68
N ALA A 156 3.89 -5.10 6.77
CA ALA A 156 4.69 -4.49 5.71
C ALA A 156 5.98 -5.27 5.41
N ARG A 157 6.72 -5.64 6.47
CA ARG A 157 7.93 -6.48 6.37
C ARG A 157 7.59 -7.87 5.81
N THR A 158 6.52 -8.50 6.31
CA THR A 158 6.07 -9.83 5.85
C THR A 158 5.75 -9.81 4.36
N LEU A 159 4.96 -8.83 3.90
CA LEU A 159 4.58 -8.66 2.49
C LEU A 159 5.81 -8.59 1.61
N VAL A 160 6.69 -7.63 1.89
CA VAL A 160 7.85 -7.34 1.04
C VAL A 160 8.80 -8.54 1.00
N ARG A 161 9.13 -9.13 2.15
CA ARG A 161 10.05 -10.28 2.20
C ARG A 161 9.46 -11.55 1.61
N THR A 162 8.15 -11.78 1.78
CA THR A 162 7.49 -12.93 1.17
C THR A 162 7.53 -12.82 -0.35
N MET A 163 7.18 -11.65 -0.89
CA MET A 163 7.27 -11.41 -2.33
C MET A 163 8.70 -11.53 -2.85
N ALA A 164 9.68 -10.90 -2.17
CA ALA A 164 11.10 -10.96 -2.53
C ALA A 164 11.64 -12.40 -2.55
N SER A 165 11.34 -13.21 -1.52
CA SER A 165 11.75 -14.61 -1.45
C SER A 165 11.15 -15.49 -2.55
N ASN A 166 10.04 -15.05 -3.16
CA ASN A 166 9.38 -15.69 -4.28
C ASN A 166 9.77 -15.06 -5.64
N GLY A 167 10.84 -14.28 -5.67
CA GLY A 167 11.43 -13.74 -6.90
C GLY A 167 10.85 -12.42 -7.39
N ALA A 168 9.98 -11.77 -6.61
CA ALA A 168 9.47 -10.46 -6.97
C ALA A 168 10.50 -9.35 -6.69
N ARG A 169 10.58 -8.38 -7.60
CA ARG A 169 11.26 -7.10 -7.32
C ARG A 169 10.31 -6.24 -6.46
N CYS A 170 10.86 -5.47 -5.53
CA CYS A 170 10.07 -4.61 -4.64
C CYS A 170 10.66 -3.21 -4.61
N LEU A 171 9.84 -2.20 -4.90
CA LEU A 171 10.19 -0.79 -4.98
C LEU A 171 9.28 0.04 -4.07
N LEU A 172 9.88 0.95 -3.30
CA LEU A 172 9.15 1.94 -2.49
C LEU A 172 9.20 3.30 -3.19
N VAL A 173 8.06 3.88 -3.58
CA VAL A 173 8.02 5.18 -4.28
C VAL A 173 7.11 6.13 -3.53
N SER A 174 7.69 7.23 -3.05
CA SER A 174 6.96 8.17 -2.18
C SER A 174 7.08 9.62 -2.64
N GLY A 175 6.04 10.40 -2.35
CA GLY A 175 6.09 11.85 -2.38
C GLY A 175 6.80 12.48 -1.18
N GLY A 176 7.17 11.68 -0.18
CA GLY A 176 7.97 12.07 0.99
C GLY A 176 9.44 12.26 0.63
N PHE A 177 10.35 11.91 1.56
CA PHE A 177 11.77 12.26 1.43
C PHE A 177 12.73 11.06 1.40
N THR A 178 13.82 11.18 0.63
CA THR A 178 14.87 10.15 0.47
C THR A 178 15.49 9.71 1.78
N PHE A 179 15.61 10.62 2.75
CA PHE A 179 16.10 10.29 4.09
C PHE A 179 15.28 9.18 4.78
N PHE A 180 13.94 9.26 4.69
CA PHE A 180 13.02 8.31 5.33
C PHE A 180 12.82 7.07 4.46
N THR A 181 12.56 7.26 3.16
CA THR A 181 12.29 6.15 2.23
C THR A 181 13.42 5.15 2.19
N SER A 182 14.69 5.57 2.13
CA SER A 182 15.83 4.64 2.17
C SER A 182 15.89 3.79 3.44
N ARG A 183 15.58 4.37 4.60
CA ARG A 183 15.55 3.65 5.89
C ARG A 183 14.34 2.74 6.02
N VAL A 184 13.17 3.19 5.60
CA VAL A 184 11.93 2.38 5.58
C VAL A 184 12.08 1.22 4.60
N ALA A 185 12.67 1.47 3.43
CA ALA A 185 12.97 0.46 2.43
C ALA A 185 13.88 -0.63 3.00
N ALA A 186 15.00 -0.23 3.61
CA ALA A 186 15.92 -1.16 4.28
C ALA A 186 15.23 -1.93 5.43
N ALA A 187 14.42 -1.25 6.23
CA ALA A 187 13.69 -1.87 7.33
C ALA A 187 12.70 -2.92 6.83
N ALA A 188 11.86 -2.62 5.84
CA ALA A 188 10.86 -3.56 5.33
C ALA A 188 11.46 -4.64 4.40
N GLY A 189 12.60 -4.38 3.76
CA GLY A 189 13.27 -5.29 2.82
C GLY A 189 13.02 -4.97 1.35
N PHE A 190 12.68 -3.72 1.01
CA PHE A 190 12.58 -3.28 -0.37
C PHE A 190 13.96 -3.27 -1.04
N HIS A 191 13.97 -3.48 -2.35
CA HIS A 191 15.21 -3.57 -3.12
C HIS A 191 15.67 -2.23 -3.71
N ALA A 192 14.76 -1.26 -3.74
CA ALA A 192 15.01 0.09 -4.22
C ALA A 192 13.96 1.03 -3.62
N ASP A 193 14.30 2.31 -3.60
CA ASP A 193 13.41 3.39 -3.19
C ASP A 193 13.58 4.64 -4.07
N SER A 194 12.56 5.48 -4.12
CA SER A 194 12.58 6.77 -4.80
C SER A 194 11.67 7.77 -4.09
N ALA A 195 12.19 8.98 -3.82
CA ALA A 195 11.47 10.04 -3.15
C ALA A 195 12.07 11.43 -3.43
N ASN A 196 11.42 12.48 -2.92
CA ASN A 196 11.94 13.84 -3.02
C ASN A 196 13.17 14.04 -2.13
N THR A 197 14.06 14.95 -2.50
CA THR A 197 15.26 15.25 -1.70
C THR A 197 15.14 16.63 -1.06
N LEU A 198 15.21 16.69 0.27
CA LEU A 198 15.31 17.93 1.02
C LEU A 198 16.70 18.55 0.80
N ILE A 199 16.75 19.84 0.53
CA ILE A 199 18.02 20.56 0.40
C ILE A 199 18.55 20.91 1.80
N ILE A 200 19.80 20.55 2.04
CA ILE A 200 20.49 20.74 3.33
C ILE A 200 21.70 21.66 3.10
N ALA A 201 21.86 22.66 3.96
CA ALA A 201 23.04 23.52 4.04
C ALA A 201 23.38 23.76 5.51
N ASP A 202 24.67 23.71 5.85
CA ASP A 202 25.18 23.92 7.21
C ASP A 202 24.44 23.08 8.28
N ASP A 203 24.26 21.78 7.99
CA ASP A 203 23.53 20.80 8.82
C ASP A 203 22.09 21.18 9.17
N LYS A 204 21.46 21.99 8.31
CA LYS A 204 20.06 22.42 8.45
C LYS A 204 19.28 22.32 7.15
N LEU A 205 17.97 22.09 7.28
CA LEU A 205 17.03 22.16 6.17
C LEU A 205 16.93 23.60 5.67
N THR A 206 17.09 23.82 4.36
CA THR A 206 16.94 25.15 3.77
C THR A 206 15.48 25.55 3.58
N GLY A 207 14.57 24.59 3.68
CA GLY A 207 13.16 24.77 3.29
C GLY A 207 12.92 24.64 1.79
N GLU A 208 13.88 24.10 1.05
CA GLU A 208 13.75 23.80 -0.37
C GLU A 208 13.76 22.29 -0.65
N VAL A 209 13.07 21.89 -1.72
CA VAL A 209 13.03 20.52 -2.23
C VAL A 209 13.65 20.47 -3.61
N GLN A 210 14.49 19.47 -3.86
CA GLN A 210 15.14 19.26 -5.14
C GLN A 210 14.08 19.02 -6.24
N LYS A 211 14.28 19.65 -7.40
CA LYS A 211 13.47 19.42 -8.60
C LYS A 211 14.11 18.38 -9.54
N PRO A 212 13.32 17.63 -10.32
CA PRO A 212 11.85 17.61 -10.35
C PRO A 212 11.25 16.93 -9.10
N ILE A 213 10.05 17.36 -8.71
CA ILE A 213 9.31 16.75 -7.59
C ILE A 213 8.63 15.46 -8.08
N LEU A 214 8.74 14.39 -7.31
CA LEU A 214 8.06 13.12 -7.51
C LEU A 214 6.59 13.22 -7.06
N GLY A 215 5.71 13.49 -8.05
CA GLY A 215 4.25 13.46 -7.89
C GLY A 215 3.60 12.20 -8.48
N ARG A 216 2.29 12.28 -8.77
CA ARG A 216 1.47 11.16 -9.28
C ARG A 216 2.03 10.49 -10.54
N GLN A 217 2.42 11.29 -11.53
CA GLN A 217 2.96 10.75 -12.79
C GLN A 217 4.27 9.99 -12.56
N ALA A 218 5.11 10.47 -11.64
CA ALA A 218 6.40 9.86 -11.35
C ALA A 218 6.26 8.45 -10.74
N LYS A 219 5.18 8.17 -9.99
CA LYS A 219 4.88 6.82 -9.49
C LYS A 219 4.50 5.85 -10.61
N LEU A 220 3.71 6.31 -11.58
CA LEU A 220 3.38 5.52 -12.78
C LEU A 220 4.61 5.29 -13.65
N ASP A 221 5.44 6.31 -13.84
CA ASP A 221 6.69 6.18 -14.61
C ASP A 221 7.67 5.20 -13.93
N ALA A 222 7.76 5.24 -12.60
CA ALA A 222 8.54 4.29 -11.82
C ALA A 222 8.03 2.85 -11.96
N LEU A 223 6.71 2.64 -11.93
CA LEU A 223 6.10 1.34 -12.21
C LEU A 223 6.47 0.83 -13.61
N ASN A 224 6.30 1.65 -14.65
CA ASN A 224 6.62 1.28 -16.03
C ASN A 224 8.11 0.96 -16.21
N THR A 225 8.99 1.78 -15.63
CA THR A 225 10.44 1.59 -15.68
C THR A 225 10.84 0.29 -14.98
N ALA A 226 10.34 0.05 -13.76
CA ALA A 226 10.65 -1.16 -13.02
C ALA A 226 10.13 -2.43 -13.71
N CYS A 227 8.98 -2.37 -14.38
CA CYS A 227 8.48 -3.47 -15.20
C CYS A 227 9.42 -3.76 -16.38
N ALA A 228 9.84 -2.72 -17.11
CA ALA A 228 10.76 -2.84 -18.24
C ALA A 228 12.11 -3.44 -17.82
N ASP A 229 12.65 -3.00 -16.67
CA ASP A 229 13.94 -3.45 -16.14
C ASP A 229 13.97 -4.96 -15.84
N ILE A 230 12.84 -5.54 -15.41
CA ILE A 230 12.73 -6.97 -15.10
C ILE A 230 12.05 -7.79 -16.19
N GLY A 231 11.75 -7.18 -17.34
CA GLY A 231 11.13 -7.85 -18.50
C GLY A 231 9.71 -8.32 -18.26
N CYS A 232 8.91 -7.58 -17.48
CA CYS A 232 7.49 -7.84 -17.25
C CYS A 232 6.62 -6.66 -17.68
N THR A 233 5.30 -6.82 -17.54
CA THR A 233 4.33 -5.75 -17.80
C THR A 233 3.71 -5.26 -16.49
N VAL A 234 3.01 -4.13 -16.54
CA VAL A 234 2.23 -3.63 -15.38
C VAL A 234 1.21 -4.64 -14.87
N GLN A 235 0.74 -5.57 -15.73
CA GLN A 235 -0.18 -6.64 -15.34
C GLN A 235 0.47 -7.71 -14.44
N ASP A 236 1.80 -7.81 -14.49
CA ASP A 236 2.60 -8.65 -13.59
C ASP A 236 2.94 -7.92 -12.28
N ALA A 237 2.46 -6.69 -12.05
CA ALA A 237 2.75 -5.90 -10.86
C ALA A 237 1.57 -5.84 -9.89
N ILE A 238 1.89 -5.60 -8.61
CA ILE A 238 0.98 -5.14 -7.57
C ILE A 238 1.39 -3.72 -7.17
N ALA A 239 0.41 -2.82 -7.07
CA ALA A 239 0.59 -1.44 -6.62
C ALA A 239 -0.23 -1.16 -5.36
N MET A 240 0.37 -0.52 -4.36
CA MET A 240 -0.30 -0.18 -3.10
C MET A 240 -0.17 1.29 -2.74
N GLY A 241 -1.26 1.88 -2.25
CA GLY A 241 -1.30 3.27 -1.78
C GLY A 241 -2.62 3.61 -1.09
N ASP A 242 -2.70 4.80 -0.51
CA ASP A 242 -3.87 5.28 0.23
C ASP A 242 -4.49 6.56 -0.36
N GLY A 243 -3.73 7.29 -1.18
CA GLY A 243 -4.05 8.64 -1.63
C GLY A 243 -4.34 8.76 -3.14
N ALA A 244 -4.93 9.90 -3.53
CA ALA A 244 -5.24 10.19 -4.93
C ALA A 244 -3.99 10.32 -5.82
N ASN A 245 -2.83 10.60 -5.21
CA ASN A 245 -1.51 10.59 -5.83
C ASN A 245 -1.07 9.18 -6.30
N ASP A 246 -1.66 8.11 -5.75
CA ASP A 246 -1.32 6.72 -6.09
C ASP A 246 -2.19 6.13 -7.18
N LEU A 247 -3.35 6.75 -7.45
CA LEU A 247 -4.35 6.24 -8.38
C LEU A 247 -3.78 5.85 -9.74
N ALA A 248 -2.82 6.62 -10.28
CA ALA A 248 -2.23 6.30 -11.57
C ALA A 248 -1.46 4.96 -11.58
N MET A 249 -0.73 4.62 -10.52
CA MET A 249 -0.05 3.33 -10.43
C MET A 249 -1.02 2.20 -10.04
N ILE A 250 -2.00 2.50 -9.18
CA ILE A 250 -3.02 1.54 -8.74
C ILE A 250 -3.88 1.09 -9.92
N GLU A 251 -4.41 2.03 -10.71
CA GLU A 251 -5.26 1.73 -11.89
C GLU A 251 -4.47 1.02 -13.01
N ALA A 252 -3.15 1.19 -13.08
CA ALA A 252 -2.33 0.60 -14.13
C ALA A 252 -1.84 -0.82 -13.82
N ALA A 253 -1.64 -1.15 -12.54
CA ALA A 253 -1.13 -2.44 -12.10
C ALA A 253 -2.15 -3.57 -12.34
N GLY A 254 -1.68 -4.80 -12.52
CA GLY A 254 -2.56 -5.97 -12.61
C GLY A 254 -3.14 -6.44 -11.27
N LEU A 255 -2.81 -5.75 -10.18
CA LEU A 255 -3.46 -5.81 -8.88
C LEU A 255 -3.20 -4.48 -8.15
N GLY A 256 -4.13 -3.55 -8.26
CA GLY A 256 -4.13 -2.30 -7.50
C GLY A 256 -4.81 -2.48 -6.14
N ILE A 257 -4.13 -2.12 -5.06
CA ILE A 257 -4.67 -2.21 -3.69
C ILE A 257 -4.73 -0.84 -3.04
N ALA A 258 -5.92 -0.48 -2.60
CA ALA A 258 -6.19 0.64 -1.72
C ALA A 258 -5.98 0.22 -0.25
N TYR A 259 -4.95 0.73 0.43
CA TYR A 259 -4.69 0.43 1.84
C TYR A 259 -5.18 1.58 2.72
N ARG A 260 -6.16 1.33 3.58
CA ARG A 260 -6.79 2.35 4.47
C ARG A 260 -7.11 3.66 3.77
N ALA A 261 -7.44 3.53 2.49
CA ALA A 261 -7.42 4.63 1.54
C ALA A 261 -8.68 5.48 1.64
N LYS A 262 -8.61 6.67 1.05
CA LYS A 262 -9.81 7.51 0.86
C LYS A 262 -10.79 6.82 -0.10
N PRO A 263 -12.11 7.09 -0.01
CA PRO A 263 -13.12 6.44 -0.86
C PRO A 263 -12.80 6.51 -2.36
N VAL A 264 -12.31 7.65 -2.85
CA VAL A 264 -11.93 7.86 -4.26
C VAL A 264 -10.86 6.88 -4.77
N VAL A 265 -10.03 6.34 -3.87
CA VAL A 265 -8.99 5.36 -4.19
C VAL A 265 -9.58 3.95 -4.11
N SER A 266 -10.28 3.64 -3.03
CA SER A 266 -10.90 2.33 -2.81
C SER A 266 -11.92 1.95 -3.89
N GLU A 267 -12.66 2.92 -4.43
CA GLU A 267 -13.64 2.71 -5.52
C GLU A 267 -12.98 2.36 -6.87
N LYS A 268 -11.68 2.63 -7.03
CA LYS A 268 -10.93 2.44 -8.27
C LYS A 268 -9.91 1.29 -8.22
N ALA A 269 -9.63 0.78 -7.04
CA ALA A 269 -8.70 -0.32 -6.82
C ALA A 269 -9.38 -1.68 -7.02
N ASP A 270 -8.60 -2.71 -7.36
CA ASP A 270 -9.09 -4.10 -7.46
C ASP A 270 -9.40 -4.71 -6.08
N ALA A 271 -8.73 -4.20 -5.04
CA ALA A 271 -8.94 -4.61 -3.66
C ALA A 271 -8.77 -3.42 -2.71
N ALA A 272 -9.47 -3.47 -1.58
CA ALA A 272 -9.27 -2.54 -0.47
C ALA A 272 -8.93 -3.31 0.80
N ILE A 273 -7.95 -2.83 1.56
CA ILE A 273 -7.57 -3.35 2.87
C ILE A 273 -7.90 -2.28 3.91
N LYS A 274 -8.86 -2.57 4.81
CA LYS A 274 -9.32 -1.65 5.87
C LYS A 274 -8.58 -1.86 7.19
N GLY A 275 -8.16 -3.09 7.45
CA GLY A 275 -7.42 -3.53 8.63
C GLY A 275 -6.02 -2.93 8.73
N ALA A 276 -5.32 -3.24 9.83
CA ALA A 276 -3.99 -2.69 10.11
C ALA A 276 -2.84 -3.41 9.40
N SER A 277 -3.07 -4.63 8.93
CA SER A 277 -2.01 -5.46 8.35
C SER A 277 -2.02 -5.36 6.83
N LEU A 278 -0.83 -5.34 6.22
CA LEU A 278 -0.65 -5.47 4.77
C LEU A 278 -0.63 -6.93 4.28
N GLU A 279 -0.65 -7.92 5.20
CA GLU A 279 -0.67 -9.35 4.84
C GLU A 279 -1.83 -9.80 3.92
N PRO A 280 -3.05 -9.20 3.95
CA PRO A 280 -4.11 -9.48 2.98
C PRO A 280 -3.69 -9.41 1.51
N ALA A 281 -2.74 -8.53 1.17
CA ALA A 281 -2.20 -8.41 -0.18
C ALA A 281 -1.51 -9.70 -0.67
N LEU A 282 -1.01 -10.55 0.23
CA LEU A 282 -0.45 -11.85 -0.10
C LEU A 282 -1.56 -12.87 -0.41
N PHE A 283 -2.66 -12.87 0.35
CA PHE A 283 -3.78 -13.78 0.10
C PHE A 283 -4.47 -13.49 -1.24
N PHE A 284 -4.64 -12.21 -1.60
CA PHE A 284 -5.18 -11.84 -2.92
C PHE A 284 -4.31 -12.37 -4.08
N GLN A 285 -3.00 -12.55 -3.86
CA GLN A 285 -2.08 -13.17 -4.81
C GLN A 285 -2.04 -14.70 -4.75
N GLY A 286 -2.80 -15.33 -3.84
CA GLY A 286 -2.86 -16.78 -3.66
C GLY A 286 -1.72 -17.38 -2.82
N TYR A 287 -0.98 -16.57 -2.07
CA TYR A 287 -0.05 -17.10 -1.09
C TYR A 287 -0.82 -17.75 0.07
N ARG A 288 -0.33 -18.90 0.52
CA ARG A 288 -0.75 -19.51 1.79
C ARG A 288 0.00 -18.85 2.94
N GLU A 289 -0.60 -18.77 4.12
CA GLU A 289 0.04 -18.21 5.31
C GLU A 289 1.35 -18.92 5.64
N THR A 290 1.42 -20.23 5.39
CA THR A 290 2.64 -21.04 5.59
C THR A 290 3.81 -20.64 4.66
N GLN A 291 3.56 -19.80 3.65
CA GLN A 291 4.59 -19.26 2.76
C GLN A 291 5.09 -17.89 3.22
N PHE A 292 4.50 -17.31 4.25
CA PHE A 292 4.87 -15.98 4.71
C PHE A 292 6.25 -16.02 5.37
N VAL A 293 7.11 -15.10 4.93
CA VAL A 293 8.42 -14.89 5.55
C VAL A 293 8.25 -13.95 6.72
N ARG A 294 8.18 -14.53 7.92
CA ARG A 294 8.13 -13.85 9.21
C ARG A 294 9.52 -13.90 9.87
N ASP A 295 9.80 -12.93 10.75
CA ASP A 295 11.04 -12.89 11.55
C ASP A 295 11.12 -14.08 12.54
#